data_AF-A0A1G1BHR1-F1
#
_entry.id   AF-A0A1G1BHR1-F1
#
_cell.length_a   1.000
_cell.length_b   1.000
_cell.length_c   1.000
_cell.angle_alpha   90.00
_cell.angle_beta   90.00
_cell.angle_gamma   90.00
#
_symmetry.space_group_name_H-M   'P 1'
#
loop_
_entity.id
_entity.type
_entity.pdbx_description
1 polymer ?
#
loop_
_entity_poly.entity_id
_entity_poly.type
_entity_poly.pdbx_seq_one_letter_code
_entity_poly.pdbx_strand_id
1 'polypeptide(L)'
;MGELTLYFKYLVVVSIVVWLITPIRQYKTRYFWFFLIIGLTDPIAIIVGKSFNLVIAQLYIPLDILSFFSVIEYKKINVYKILFYLAIVGIGTYSFFHFWEYGSYFFTTVLFFVLVILIRQSFQFIVERGSINIFHAVLVFYQALNVFKSLTVLLNFSTGVWFYFISNVVQIFLGIFFALYREDDPRFSIEVMKVNKFENS
;
A
#
# COMPACT_ATOMS: atom_id res chain seq x y z
N MET A 1 30.21 4.94 7.75
CA MET A 1 28.90 5.61 7.61
C MET A 1 28.61 6.09 6.18
N GLY A 2 29.57 6.61 5.42
CA GLY A 2 29.33 7.14 4.05
C GLY A 2 28.78 6.13 3.03
N GLU A 3 29.32 4.91 2.99
CA GLU A 3 28.91 3.90 2.00
C GLU A 3 27.48 3.39 2.22
N LEU A 4 27.08 3.11 3.46
CA LEU A 4 25.72 2.66 3.79
C LEU A 4 24.68 3.70 3.34
N THR A 5 24.93 4.98 3.62
CA THR A 5 24.06 6.08 3.17
C THR A 5 24.00 6.18 1.65
N LEU A 6 25.10 5.91 0.95
CA LEU A 6 25.13 5.86 -0.51
C LEU A 6 24.27 4.71 -1.06
N TYR A 7 24.40 3.51 -0.50
CA TYR A 7 23.56 2.36 -0.88
C TYR A 7 22.08 2.62 -0.64
N PHE A 8 21.71 3.24 0.48
CA PHE A 8 20.32 3.66 0.73
C PHE A 8 19.80 4.62 -0.34
N LYS A 9 20.61 5.60 -0.78
CA LYS A 9 20.21 6.52 -1.86
C LYS A 9 19.95 5.80 -3.17
N TYR A 10 20.83 4.87 -3.57
CA TYR A 10 20.61 4.08 -4.78
C TYR A 10 19.37 3.20 -4.68
N LEU A 11 19.12 2.55 -3.54
CA LEU A 11 17.91 1.77 -3.32
C LEU A 11 16.64 2.61 -3.45
N VAL A 12 16.63 3.82 -2.89
CA VAL A 12 15.48 4.74 -3.03
C VAL A 12 15.24 5.09 -4.49
N VAL A 13 16.28 5.40 -5.27
CA VAL A 13 16.13 5.71 -6.70
C VAL A 13 15.60 4.51 -7.49
N VAL A 14 16.15 3.31 -7.26
CA VAL A 14 15.67 2.08 -7.90
C VAL A 14 14.22 1.81 -7.53
N SER A 15 13.86 1.97 -6.26
CA SER A 15 12.49 1.82 -5.76
C SER A 15 11.55 2.78 -6.49
N ILE A 16 11.88 4.07 -6.55
CA ILE A 16 11.07 5.09 -7.25
C ILE A 16 10.84 4.68 -8.71
N VAL A 17 11.89 4.30 -9.43
CA VAL A 17 11.76 3.91 -10.85
C VAL A 17 10.83 2.71 -11.02
N VAL A 18 11.02 1.67 -10.21
CA VAL A 18 10.17 0.47 -10.27
C VAL A 18 8.71 0.81 -9.97
N TRP A 19 8.45 1.56 -8.90
CA TRP A 19 7.08 1.88 -8.49
C TRP A 19 6.38 2.88 -9.41
N LEU A 20 7.10 3.75 -10.13
CA LEU A 20 6.53 4.62 -11.16
C LEU A 20 6.08 3.85 -12.42
N ILE A 21 6.71 2.72 -12.73
CA ILE A 21 6.32 1.87 -13.87
C ILE A 21 5.06 1.06 -13.54
N THR A 22 4.90 0.62 -12.29
CA THR A 22 3.76 -0.19 -11.84
C THR A 22 2.39 0.36 -12.24
N PRO A 23 2.02 1.64 -11.98
CA PRO A 23 0.70 2.15 -12.38
C PRO A 23 0.48 2.15 -13.90
N ILE A 24 1.53 2.30 -14.71
CA ILE A 24 1.43 2.20 -16.17
C ILE A 24 0.94 0.80 -16.56
N ARG A 25 1.51 -0.24 -15.94
CA ARG A 25 1.09 -1.63 -16.16
C ARG A 25 -0.33 -1.89 -15.65
N GLN A 26 -0.65 -1.33 -14.48
CA GLN A 26 -1.95 -1.49 -13.82
C GLN A 26 -3.02 -0.54 -14.36
N TYR A 27 -2.79 0.15 -15.47
CA TYR A 27 -3.78 1.05 -16.04
C TYR A 27 -5.11 0.32 -16.32
N LYS A 28 -6.22 0.96 -15.93
CA LYS A 28 -7.59 0.46 -15.98
C LYS A 28 -7.88 -0.81 -15.15
N THR A 29 -6.96 -1.27 -14.30
CA THR A 29 -7.27 -2.33 -13.33
C THR A 29 -7.89 -1.73 -12.06
N ARG A 30 -8.44 -2.59 -11.19
CA ARG A 30 -9.05 -2.17 -9.93
C ARG A 30 -8.07 -1.41 -9.04
N TYR A 31 -6.81 -1.86 -9.01
CA TYR A 31 -5.77 -1.32 -8.14
C TYR A 31 -4.94 -0.20 -8.78
N PHE A 32 -5.32 0.31 -9.96
CA PHE A 32 -4.59 1.38 -10.65
C PHE A 32 -4.27 2.56 -9.73
N TRP A 33 -5.29 3.11 -9.07
CA TRP A 33 -5.12 4.29 -8.20
C TRP A 33 -4.24 4.00 -6.99
N PHE A 34 -4.32 2.80 -6.43
CA PHE A 34 -3.47 2.37 -5.33
C PHE A 34 -2.00 2.36 -5.75
N PHE A 35 -1.67 1.74 -6.89
CA PHE A 35 -0.32 1.72 -7.41
C PHE A 35 0.19 3.09 -7.88
N LEU A 36 -0.71 3.95 -8.37
CA LEU A 36 -0.35 5.32 -8.75
C LEU A 36 0.08 6.12 -7.54
N ILE A 37 -0.68 6.04 -6.44
CA ILE A 37 -0.36 6.75 -5.20
C ILE A 37 0.97 6.24 -4.66
N ILE A 38 1.16 4.91 -4.55
CA ILE A 38 2.43 4.33 -4.08
C ILE A 38 3.62 4.79 -4.93
N GLY A 39 3.50 4.76 -6.26
CA GLY A 39 4.56 5.19 -7.17
C GLY A 39 4.92 6.66 -7.07
N LEU A 40 3.94 7.50 -6.73
CA LEU A 40 4.14 8.94 -6.57
C LEU A 40 4.51 9.35 -5.14
N THR A 41 4.32 8.47 -4.14
CA THR A 41 4.52 8.82 -2.73
C THR A 41 5.91 9.35 -2.45
N ASP A 42 6.96 8.59 -2.81
CA ASP A 42 8.34 9.00 -2.53
C ASP A 42 8.75 10.27 -3.32
N PRO A 43 8.51 10.39 -4.65
CA PRO A 43 8.79 11.62 -5.38
C PRO A 43 8.07 12.85 -4.80
N ILE A 44 6.77 12.74 -4.51
CA ILE A 44 5.98 13.85 -3.97
C ILE A 44 6.51 14.24 -2.58
N ALA A 45 6.73 13.26 -1.69
CA ALA A 45 7.22 13.53 -0.35
C ALA A 45 8.59 14.22 -0.36
N ILE A 46 9.50 13.81 -1.25
CA ILE A 46 10.82 14.43 -1.38
C ILE A 46 10.73 15.84 -1.94
N ILE A 47 9.95 16.06 -3.01
CA ILE A 47 9.83 17.36 -3.66
C ILE A 47 9.14 18.37 -2.74
N VAL A 48 7.99 18.00 -2.18
CA VAL A 48 7.20 18.87 -1.30
C VAL A 48 7.93 19.09 0.03
N GLY A 49 8.51 18.05 0.63
CA GLY A 49 9.26 18.16 1.87
C GLY A 49 10.41 19.15 1.77
N LYS A 50 11.17 19.12 0.67
CA LYS A 50 12.25 20.07 0.40
C LYS A 50 11.75 21.47 0.07
N SER A 51 10.65 21.59 -0.68
CA SER A 51 10.14 22.90 -1.12
C SER A 51 9.51 23.71 0.02
N PHE A 52 8.89 23.03 0.98
CA PHE A 52 8.15 23.66 2.08
C PHE A 52 8.81 23.48 3.46
N ASN A 53 10.02 22.92 3.52
CA ASN A 53 10.73 22.59 4.77
C ASN A 53 9.91 21.71 5.72
N LEU A 54 9.11 20.79 5.17
CA LEU A 54 8.34 19.82 5.95
C LEU A 54 9.18 18.56 6.20
N VAL A 55 8.88 17.86 7.29
CA VAL A 55 9.46 16.54 7.54
C VAL A 55 8.94 15.59 6.45
N ILE A 56 9.83 14.98 5.66
CA ILE A 56 9.44 14.11 4.53
C ILE A 56 8.45 13.03 4.98
N ALA A 57 8.68 12.42 6.15
CA ALA A 57 7.81 11.40 6.73
C ALA A 57 6.39 11.91 7.10
N GLN A 58 6.24 13.21 7.40
CA GLN A 58 4.94 13.83 7.69
C GLN A 58 4.02 13.80 6.45
N LEU A 59 4.59 13.87 5.25
CA LEU A 59 3.83 13.84 4.00
C LEU A 59 3.26 12.46 3.66
N TYR A 60 3.71 11.40 4.33
CA TYR A 60 3.12 10.07 4.16
C TYR A 60 1.70 10.00 4.74
N ILE A 61 1.35 10.86 5.71
CA ILE A 61 0.00 10.89 6.30
C ILE A 61 -1.10 11.18 5.26
N PRO A 62 -1.06 12.30 4.50
CA PRO A 62 -2.06 12.53 3.46
C PRO A 62 -1.99 11.49 2.33
N LEU A 63 -0.81 10.98 2.00
CA LEU A 63 -0.64 9.96 0.94
C LEU A 63 -1.22 8.59 1.35
N ASP A 64 -1.14 8.24 2.63
CA ASP A 64 -1.76 7.05 3.20
C ASP A 64 -3.28 7.15 3.21
N ILE A 65 -3.83 8.33 3.53
CA ILE A 65 -5.27 8.60 3.44
C ILE A 65 -5.74 8.37 2.00
N LEU A 66 -5.01 8.91 1.02
CA LEU A 66 -5.31 8.66 -0.39
C LEU A 66 -5.21 7.17 -0.74
N SER A 67 -4.16 6.49 -0.26
CA SER A 67 -3.99 5.05 -0.48
C SER A 67 -5.16 4.24 0.08
N PHE A 68 -5.64 4.60 1.28
CA PHE A 68 -6.84 4.02 1.86
C PHE A 68 -8.07 4.23 0.98
N PHE A 69 -8.31 5.46 0.53
CA PHE A 69 -9.45 5.75 -0.35
C PHE A 69 -9.36 5.05 -1.71
N SER A 70 -8.15 4.77 -2.20
CA SER A 70 -7.94 4.08 -3.47
C SER A 70 -8.33 2.60 -3.46
N VAL A 71 -8.41 1.97 -2.28
CA VAL A 71 -8.75 0.55 -2.15
C VAL A 71 -10.17 0.30 -1.67
N ILE A 72 -10.88 1.29 -1.12
CA ILE A 72 -12.25 1.07 -0.63
C ILE A 72 -13.27 0.97 -1.77
N GLU A 73 -14.31 0.18 -1.55
CA GLU A 73 -15.47 0.15 -2.44
C GLU A 73 -16.53 1.15 -1.96
N TYR A 74 -16.91 2.08 -2.84
CA TYR A 74 -17.92 3.11 -2.58
C TYR A 74 -19.36 2.63 -2.76
N LYS A 75 -19.61 1.32 -2.83
CA LYS A 75 -20.97 0.78 -2.95
C LYS A 75 -21.74 0.93 -1.64
N LYS A 76 -22.98 1.41 -1.72
CA LYS A 76 -23.92 1.56 -0.59
C LYS A 76 -23.28 2.37 0.56
N ILE A 77 -22.97 3.64 0.29
CA ILE A 77 -22.50 4.58 1.32
C ILE A 77 -23.67 4.91 2.24
N ASN A 78 -23.48 4.72 3.54
CA ASN A 78 -24.43 5.11 4.58
C ASN A 78 -23.77 6.15 5.50
N VAL A 79 -24.56 6.79 6.37
CA VAL A 79 -24.07 7.84 7.27
C VAL A 79 -22.90 7.38 8.15
N TYR A 80 -22.93 6.13 8.64
CA TYR A 80 -21.86 5.58 9.47
C TYR A 80 -20.53 5.45 8.73
N LYS A 81 -20.54 5.05 7.45
CA LYS A 81 -19.34 5.02 6.61
C LYS A 81 -18.79 6.43 6.36
N ILE A 82 -19.68 7.39 6.09
CA ILE A 82 -19.28 8.79 5.89
C ILE A 82 -18.61 9.32 7.17
N LEU A 83 -19.22 9.11 8.33
CA LEU A 83 -18.65 9.51 9.62
C LEU A 83 -17.30 8.84 9.87
N PHE A 84 -17.16 7.55 9.53
CA PHE A 84 -15.88 6.85 9.62
C PHE A 84 -14.80 7.45 8.69
N TYR A 85 -15.14 7.78 7.45
CA TYR A 85 -14.20 8.44 6.52
C TYR A 85 -13.81 9.83 6.99
N LEU A 86 -14.76 10.62 7.50
CA LEU A 86 -14.48 11.92 8.10
C LEU A 86 -13.61 11.78 9.35
N ALA A 87 -13.81 10.74 10.16
CA ALA A 87 -12.95 10.46 11.30
C ALA A 87 -11.52 10.12 10.87
N ILE A 88 -11.33 9.29 9.84
CA ILE A 88 -9.99 9.00 9.28
C ILE A 88 -9.31 10.29 8.81
N VAL A 89 -10.02 11.14 8.06
CA VAL A 89 -9.46 12.42 7.55
C VAL A 89 -9.17 13.38 8.70
N GLY A 90 -10.06 13.47 9.70
CA GLY A 90 -9.90 14.33 10.87
C GLY A 90 -8.72 13.91 11.74
N ILE A 91 -8.63 12.62 12.09
CA ILE A 91 -7.51 12.06 12.86
C ILE A 91 -6.20 12.18 12.06
N GLY A 92 -6.24 11.96 10.75
CA GLY A 92 -5.09 12.13 9.87
C GLY A 92 -4.60 13.57 9.83
N THR A 93 -5.51 14.54 9.73
CA THR A 93 -5.17 15.97 9.78
C THR A 93 -4.56 16.33 11.14
N TYR A 94 -5.16 15.86 12.24
CA TYR A 94 -4.61 16.08 13.57
C TYR A 94 -3.21 15.49 13.72
N SER A 95 -3.00 14.26 13.24
CA SER A 95 -1.71 13.57 13.25
C SER A 95 -0.68 14.22 12.35
N PHE A 96 -1.10 14.87 11.26
CA PHE A 96 -0.21 15.64 10.39
C PHE A 96 0.38 16.84 11.12
N PHE A 97 -0.41 17.58 11.88
CA PHE A 97 0.09 18.73 12.65
C PHE A 97 0.83 18.33 13.93
N HIS A 98 0.54 17.14 14.49
CA HIS A 98 1.19 16.57 15.68
C HIS A 98 1.98 15.31 15.30
N PHE A 99 2.84 15.46 14.29
CA PHE A 99 3.52 14.34 13.63
C PHE A 99 4.40 13.53 14.58
N TRP A 100 5.13 14.20 15.48
CA TRP A 100 6.08 13.54 16.37
C TRP A 100 5.40 12.65 17.42
N GLU A 101 4.20 13.02 17.84
CA GLU A 101 3.43 12.29 18.84
C GLU A 101 2.55 11.20 18.22
N TYR A 102 1.89 11.49 17.09
CA TYR A 102 0.81 10.66 16.56
C TYR A 102 1.02 10.16 15.13
N GLY A 103 1.98 10.72 14.39
CA GLY A 103 2.15 10.44 12.96
C GLY A 103 2.40 8.97 12.64
N SER A 104 3.34 8.35 13.35
CA SER A 104 3.67 6.93 13.17
C SER A 104 2.52 6.00 13.54
N TYR A 105 1.75 6.32 14.59
CA TYR A 105 0.58 5.52 15.00
C TYR A 105 -0.52 5.58 13.95
N PHE A 106 -0.79 6.77 13.41
CA PHE A 106 -1.77 6.95 12.35
C PHE A 106 -1.35 6.21 11.07
N PHE A 107 -0.11 6.39 10.63
CA PHE A 107 0.49 5.70 9.48
C PHE A 107 0.30 4.18 9.58
N THR A 108 0.74 3.57 10.69
CA THR A 108 0.58 2.13 10.92
C THR A 108 -0.89 1.69 10.92
N THR A 109 -1.78 2.48 11.51
CA THR A 109 -3.21 2.18 11.58
C THR A 109 -3.84 2.17 10.18
N VAL A 110 -3.50 3.16 9.34
CA VAL A 110 -4.01 3.22 7.96
C VAL A 110 -3.48 2.07 7.12
N LEU A 111 -2.18 1.76 7.21
CA LEU A 111 -1.61 0.58 6.54
C LEU A 111 -2.30 -0.72 6.94
N PHE A 112 -2.66 -0.86 8.22
CA PHE A 112 -3.39 -2.01 8.72
C PHE A 112 -4.82 -2.07 8.15
N PHE A 113 -5.53 -0.94 8.07
CA PHE A 113 -6.85 -0.91 7.42
C PHE A 113 -6.78 -1.29 5.94
N VAL A 114 -5.78 -0.78 5.21
CA VAL A 114 -5.54 -1.16 3.81
C VAL A 114 -5.31 -2.67 3.70
N LEU A 115 -4.50 -3.26 4.60
CA LEU A 115 -4.27 -4.71 4.63
C LEU A 115 -5.58 -5.49 4.82
N VAL A 116 -6.39 -5.12 5.80
CA VAL A 116 -7.68 -5.78 6.08
C VAL A 116 -8.61 -5.69 4.87
N ILE A 117 -8.66 -4.54 4.19
CA ILE A 117 -9.46 -4.35 2.97
C ILE A 117 -8.97 -5.27 1.85
N LEU A 118 -7.66 -5.34 1.60
CA LEU A 118 -7.09 -6.19 0.55
C LEU A 118 -7.32 -7.68 0.82
N ILE A 119 -7.19 -8.11 2.09
CA ILE A 119 -7.51 -9.48 2.50
C ILE A 119 -8.99 -9.79 2.21
N ARG A 120 -9.90 -8.91 2.63
CA ARG A 120 -11.34 -9.07 2.37
C ARG A 120 -11.63 -9.18 0.87
N GLN A 121 -11.01 -8.34 0.05
CA GLN A 121 -11.20 -8.36 -1.41
C GLN A 121 -10.67 -9.64 -2.04
N SER A 122 -9.55 -10.15 -1.54
CA SER A 122 -8.97 -11.43 -1.97
C SER A 122 -9.93 -12.59 -1.67
N PHE A 123 -10.52 -12.61 -0.47
CA PHE A 123 -11.53 -13.62 -0.11
C PHE A 123 -12.81 -13.48 -0.94
N GLN A 124 -13.27 -12.25 -1.19
CA GLN A 124 -14.45 -12.03 -2.03
C GLN A 124 -14.21 -12.54 -3.46
N PHE A 125 -13.02 -12.35 -4.02
CA PHE A 125 -12.65 -12.90 -5.32
C PHE A 125 -12.71 -14.44 -5.32
N ILE A 126 -12.21 -15.09 -4.27
CA ILE A 126 -12.29 -16.55 -4.12
C ILE A 126 -13.74 -17.02 -4.06
N VAL A 127 -14.60 -16.34 -3.30
CA VAL A 127 -16.02 -16.71 -3.16
C VAL A 127 -16.77 -16.51 -4.49
N GLU A 128 -16.51 -15.42 -5.21
CA GLU A 128 -17.21 -15.10 -6.46
C GLU A 128 -16.72 -15.92 -7.65
N ARG A 129 -15.42 -16.24 -7.72
CA ARG A 129 -14.80 -16.91 -8.88
C ARG A 129 -14.30 -18.32 -8.63
N GLY A 130 -14.33 -18.81 -7.38
CA GLY A 130 -13.82 -20.12 -7.00
C GLY A 130 -12.32 -20.31 -7.24
N SER A 131 -11.58 -19.22 -7.41
CA SER A 131 -10.16 -19.24 -7.73
C SER A 131 -9.39 -18.30 -6.84
N ILE A 132 -8.16 -18.70 -6.50
CA ILE A 132 -7.18 -17.85 -5.83
C ILE A 132 -6.42 -17.08 -6.91
N ASN A 133 -6.28 -15.76 -6.74
CA ASN A 133 -5.44 -14.95 -7.61
C ASN A 133 -4.07 -14.72 -6.96
N ILE A 134 -2.99 -15.20 -7.58
CA ILE A 134 -1.61 -15.01 -7.10
C ILE A 134 -1.30 -13.50 -6.98
N PHE A 135 -1.80 -12.67 -7.89
CA PHE A 135 -1.61 -11.22 -7.80
C PHE A 135 -2.14 -10.65 -6.48
N HIS A 136 -3.34 -11.09 -6.07
CA HIS A 136 -3.94 -10.65 -4.80
C HIS A 136 -3.13 -11.16 -3.60
N ALA A 137 -2.64 -12.40 -3.64
CA ALA A 137 -1.79 -12.95 -2.58
C ALA A 137 -0.49 -12.15 -2.43
N VAL A 138 0.17 -11.82 -3.54
CA VAL A 138 1.39 -11.00 -3.54
C VAL A 138 1.10 -9.57 -3.05
N LEU A 139 -0.05 -9.00 -3.42
CA LEU A 139 -0.48 -7.67 -2.96
C LEU A 139 -0.74 -7.62 -1.45
N VAL A 140 -1.40 -8.64 -0.91
CA VAL A 140 -1.60 -8.80 0.54
C VAL A 140 -0.26 -8.95 1.24
N PHE A 141 0.66 -9.76 0.70
CA PHE A 141 2.00 -9.92 1.26
C PHE A 141 2.80 -8.62 1.27
N TYR A 142 2.78 -7.87 0.16
CA TYR A 142 3.39 -6.54 0.07
C TYR A 142 2.85 -5.59 1.17
N GLN A 143 1.53 -5.55 1.33
CA GLN A 143 0.92 -4.67 2.33
C GLN A 143 1.20 -5.13 3.76
N ALA A 144 1.26 -6.44 4.01
CA ALA A 144 1.66 -6.98 5.31
C ALA A 144 3.10 -6.56 5.66
N LEU A 145 4.03 -6.60 4.70
CA LEU A 145 5.39 -6.11 4.89
C LEU A 145 5.42 -4.62 5.27
N ASN A 146 4.58 -3.78 4.65
CA ASN A 146 4.47 -2.37 5.03
C ASN A 146 4.02 -2.20 6.49
N VAL A 147 2.99 -2.96 6.91
CA VAL A 147 2.52 -2.95 8.29
C VAL A 147 3.64 -3.35 9.25
N PHE A 148 4.31 -4.49 9.01
CA PHE A 148 5.41 -4.96 9.86
C PHE A 148 6.56 -3.96 9.91
N LYS A 149 6.95 -3.37 8.78
CA LYS A 149 7.98 -2.34 8.72
C LYS A 149 7.62 -1.13 9.57
N SER A 150 6.36 -0.66 9.51
CA SER A 150 5.91 0.43 10.37
C SER A 150 5.90 0.05 11.86
N LEU A 151 5.50 -1.18 12.20
CA LEU A 151 5.54 -1.68 13.58
C LEU A 151 6.97 -1.75 14.11
N THR A 152 7.96 -2.09 13.28
CA THR A 152 9.35 -2.11 13.73
C THR A 152 9.87 -0.72 14.11
N VAL A 153 9.38 0.32 13.43
CA VAL A 153 9.68 1.72 13.76
C VAL A 153 8.96 2.12 15.05
N LEU A 154 7.67 1.80 15.19
CA LEU A 154 6.89 2.12 16.39
C LEU A 154 7.41 1.43 17.66
N LEU A 155 7.79 0.16 17.55
CA LEU A 155 8.23 -0.65 18.69
C LEU A 155 9.73 -0.52 18.97
N ASN A 156 10.46 0.28 18.19
CA ASN A 156 11.90 0.49 18.31
C ASN A 156 12.70 -0.82 18.42
N PHE A 157 12.44 -1.79 17.53
CA PHE A 157 13.22 -3.03 17.54
C PHE A 157 14.70 -2.75 17.25
N SER A 158 15.60 -3.37 18.03
CA SER A 158 17.05 -3.19 17.91
C SER A 158 17.60 -3.60 16.53
N THR A 159 16.92 -4.51 15.84
CA THR A 159 17.23 -4.95 14.47
C THR A 159 16.48 -4.17 13.39
N GLY A 160 15.76 -3.10 13.75
CA GLY A 160 14.85 -2.36 12.88
C GLY A 160 15.51 -1.83 11.60
N VAL A 161 16.77 -1.38 11.66
CA VAL A 161 17.50 -0.88 10.48
C VAL A 161 17.72 -1.98 9.44
N TRP A 162 18.15 -3.17 9.87
CA TRP A 162 18.37 -4.30 8.96
C TRP A 162 17.05 -4.84 8.41
N PHE A 163 16.01 -4.92 9.26
CA PHE A 163 14.67 -5.32 8.82
C PHE A 163 14.13 -4.35 7.77
N TYR A 164 14.30 -3.04 7.98
CA TYR A 164 13.88 -2.00 7.04
C TYR A 164 14.60 -2.13 5.69
N PHE A 165 15.92 -2.35 5.71
CA PHE A 165 16.72 -2.53 4.49
C PHE A 165 16.30 -3.77 3.70
N ILE A 166 16.22 -4.94 4.37
CA ILE A 166 15.80 -6.19 3.72
C ILE A 166 14.38 -6.07 3.18
N SER A 167 13.48 -5.45 3.94
CA SER A 167 12.10 -5.23 3.50
C SER A 167 12.04 -4.36 2.23
N ASN A 168 12.86 -3.32 2.11
CA ASN A 168 12.93 -2.50 0.89
C ASN A 168 13.38 -3.32 -0.32
N VAL A 169 14.39 -4.17 -0.15
CA VAL A 169 14.87 -5.03 -1.24
C VAL A 169 13.76 -5.99 -1.68
N VAL A 170 13.06 -6.63 -0.74
CA VAL A 170 11.90 -7.49 -1.06
C VAL A 170 10.81 -6.68 -1.77
N GLN A 171 10.49 -5.48 -1.28
CA GLN A 171 9.48 -4.60 -1.90
C GLN A 171 9.84 -4.19 -3.32
N ILE A 172 11.12 -4.00 -3.65
CA ILE A 172 11.56 -3.74 -5.03
C ILE A 172 11.24 -4.95 -5.92
N PHE A 173 11.53 -6.18 -5.48
CA PHE A 173 11.17 -7.38 -6.23
C PHE A 173 9.66 -7.52 -6.41
N LEU A 174 8.87 -7.19 -5.39
CA LEU A 174 7.41 -7.16 -5.48
C LEU A 174 6.93 -6.07 -6.45
N GLY A 175 7.56 -4.89 -6.43
CA GLY A 175 7.30 -3.81 -7.39
C GLY A 175 7.57 -4.24 -8.82
N ILE A 176 8.68 -4.96 -9.07
CA ILE A 176 8.98 -5.54 -10.38
C ILE A 176 7.90 -6.53 -10.79
N PHE A 177 7.46 -7.40 -9.88
CA PHE A 177 6.34 -8.32 -10.14
C PHE A 177 5.09 -7.55 -10.60
N PHE A 178 4.68 -6.48 -9.88
CA PHE A 178 3.51 -5.68 -10.25
C PHE A 178 3.71 -4.84 -11.53
N ALA A 179 4.95 -4.50 -11.87
CA ALA A 179 5.30 -3.81 -13.12
C ALA A 179 5.23 -4.75 -14.35
N LEU A 180 5.44 -6.05 -14.15
CA LEU A 180 5.40 -7.05 -15.24
C LEU A 180 4.00 -7.67 -15.41
N TYR A 181 3.32 -7.96 -14.30
CA TYR A 181 2.10 -8.74 -14.29
C TYR A 181 0.88 -7.90 -13.91
N ARG A 182 -0.26 -8.15 -14.57
CA ARG A 182 -1.53 -7.46 -14.27
C ARG A 182 -2.44 -8.34 -13.44
N GLU A 183 -3.29 -7.71 -12.67
CA GLU A 183 -4.30 -8.38 -11.84
C GLU A 183 -5.24 -9.30 -12.65
N ASP A 184 -5.57 -8.88 -13.87
CA ASP A 184 -6.53 -9.54 -14.77
C ASP A 184 -5.89 -10.66 -15.62
N ASP A 185 -4.61 -10.98 -15.40
CA ASP A 185 -3.93 -12.03 -16.16
C ASP A 185 -4.42 -13.42 -15.72
N PRO A 186 -5.02 -14.21 -16.63
CA PRO A 186 -5.64 -15.49 -16.30
C PRO A 186 -4.63 -16.51 -15.77
N ARG A 187 -3.33 -16.36 -16.10
CA ARG A 187 -2.28 -17.29 -15.65
C ARG A 187 -2.07 -17.27 -14.14
N PHE A 188 -2.56 -16.25 -13.44
CA PHE A 188 -2.46 -16.14 -11.98
C PHE A 188 -3.71 -16.62 -11.24
N SER A 189 -4.71 -17.12 -11.96
CA SER A 189 -5.91 -17.68 -11.36
C SER A 189 -5.76 -19.20 -11.19
N ILE A 190 -5.75 -19.66 -9.95
CA ILE A 190 -5.73 -21.09 -9.60
C ILE A 190 -7.12 -21.47 -9.12
N GLU A 191 -7.80 -22.36 -9.83
CA GLU A 191 -9.11 -22.87 -9.41
C GLU A 191 -8.97 -23.73 -8.14
N VAL A 192 -9.78 -23.43 -7.12
CA VAL A 192 -9.79 -24.13 -5.83
C VAL A 192 -11.18 -24.61 -5.42
N MET A 193 -12.22 -24.10 -6.07
CA MET A 193 -13.61 -24.48 -5.83
C MET A 193 -14.37 -24.41 -7.15
N LYS A 194 -15.14 -25.46 -7.46
CA LYS A 194 -16.14 -25.38 -8.54
C LYS A 194 -17.25 -24.43 -8.10
N VAL A 195 -17.27 -23.23 -8.67
CA VAL A 195 -18.46 -22.38 -8.56
C VAL A 195 -19.49 -22.97 -9.51
N ASN A 196 -20.50 -23.64 -8.97
CA ASN A 196 -21.71 -23.90 -9.73
C ASN A 196 -22.26 -22.54 -10.10
N LYS A 197 -22.00 -22.09 -11.33
CA LYS A 197 -22.80 -21.04 -11.95
C LYS A 197 -24.21 -21.60 -12.00
N PHE A 198 -25.01 -21.32 -10.96
CA PHE A 198 -26.44 -21.52 -11.05
C PHE A 198 -26.87 -20.75 -12.29
N GLU A 199 -27.35 -21.52 -13.25
CA GLU A 199 -28.09 -21.09 -14.41
C GLU A 199 -29.25 -20.24 -13.92
N ASN A 200 -29.02 -18.94 -13.76
CA ASN A 200 -30.10 -17.98 -13.84
C ASN A 200 -30.27 -17.68 -15.33
N SER A 201 -31.11 -18.52 -15.93
CA SER A 201 -32.05 -18.25 -17.02
C SER A 201 -32.29 -16.77 -17.30
#